data_AF-A0A504KTW2-F1
#
_entry.id   AF-A0A504KTW2-F1
#
_cell.length_a   1.000
_cell.length_b   1.000
_cell.length_c   1.000
_cell.angle_alpha   90.00
_cell.angle_beta   90.00
_cell.angle_gamma   90.00
#
_symmetry.space_group_name_H-M   'P 1'
#
loop_
_entity.id
_entity.type
_entity.pdbx_description
1 polymer ?
#
loop_
_entity_poly.entity_id
_entity_poly.type
_entity_poly.pdbx_seq_one_letter_code
_entity_poly.pdbx_strand_id
1 'polypeptide(L)'
;MAFIEGALLTETDDCIPFPFGRNADGYARLGNDEYGHVVVCERAHGPRPTPDSVVAHSCGHAPCVNKRHVRWATHADNADDRAKHGTNRRPKVGPREIEFIGSELAHVMRFRDIAIMHGVSGSTIASIVRKVAGGRR
;
A
#
# COMPACT_ATOMS: atom_id res chain seq x y z
N MET A 1 -18.41 4.75 -17.51
CA MET A 1 -18.11 6.12 -17.01
C MET A 1 -19.26 6.74 -16.21
N ALA A 2 -20.53 6.44 -16.50
CA ALA A 2 -21.70 7.04 -15.81
C ALA A 2 -21.62 7.08 -14.26
N PHE A 3 -21.10 6.03 -13.60
CA PHE A 3 -20.96 6.03 -12.15
C PHE A 3 -19.98 7.10 -11.62
N ILE A 4 -18.84 7.28 -12.31
CA ILE A 4 -17.85 8.28 -11.92
C ILE A 4 -18.40 9.70 -12.11
N GLU A 5 -19.19 9.93 -13.16
CA GLU A 5 -19.88 11.20 -13.38
C GLU A 5 -20.88 11.48 -12.27
N GLY A 6 -21.69 10.49 -11.88
CA GLY A 6 -22.58 10.61 -10.73
C GLY A 6 -21.82 10.90 -9.42
N ALA A 7 -20.69 10.21 -9.19
CA ALA A 7 -19.85 10.45 -8.01
C ALA A 7 -19.25 11.86 -7.99
N LEU A 8 -18.87 12.41 -9.15
CA LEU A 8 -18.35 13.79 -9.28
C LEU A 8 -19.41 14.86 -9.03
N LEU A 9 -20.68 14.57 -9.31
CA LEU A 9 -21.81 15.48 -9.07
C LEU A 9 -22.37 15.37 -7.65
N THR A 10 -22.07 14.28 -6.95
CA THR A 10 -22.57 14.06 -5.60
C THR A 10 -21.78 14.89 -4.59
N GLU A 11 -22.48 15.76 -3.85
CA GLU A 11 -21.92 16.52 -2.74
C GLU A 11 -22.19 15.78 -1.42
N THR A 12 -21.21 15.05 -0.93
CA THR A 12 -21.27 14.35 0.35
C THR A 12 -19.90 14.25 1.00
N ASP A 13 -19.86 14.17 2.33
CA ASP A 13 -18.66 13.85 3.10
C ASP A 13 -18.57 12.34 3.41
N ASP A 14 -19.55 11.54 2.97
CA ASP A 14 -19.49 10.08 3.07
C ASP A 14 -18.61 9.49 1.97
N CYS A 15 -18.05 8.30 2.23
CA CYS A 15 -17.40 7.55 1.17
C CYS A 15 -18.40 7.18 0.07
N ILE A 16 -17.96 7.27 -1.20
CA ILE A 16 -18.67 6.71 -2.35
C ILE A 16 -17.86 5.50 -2.84
N PRO A 17 -18.16 4.27 -2.39
CA PRO A 17 -17.41 3.09 -2.78
C PRO A 17 -17.74 2.73 -4.23
N PHE A 18 -16.72 2.50 -5.05
CA PHE A 18 -16.91 1.98 -6.38
C PHE A 18 -17.46 0.54 -6.31
N PRO A 19 -18.62 0.26 -6.94
CA PRO A 19 -19.34 -1.00 -6.75
C PRO A 19 -18.88 -2.12 -7.69
N PHE A 20 -18.04 -1.81 -8.69
CA PHE A 20 -17.60 -2.77 -9.70
C PHE A 20 -16.21 -3.37 -9.38
N GLY A 21 -15.34 -3.51 -10.39
CA GLY A 21 -14.03 -4.13 -10.26
C GLY A 21 -13.05 -3.39 -9.35
N ARG A 22 -12.20 -4.15 -8.66
CA ARG A 22 -11.10 -3.66 -7.82
C ARG A 22 -9.82 -4.43 -8.13
N ASN A 23 -8.66 -3.81 -7.93
CA ASN A 23 -7.38 -4.51 -8.04
C ASN A 23 -7.06 -5.29 -6.74
N ALA A 24 -5.91 -6.00 -6.72
CA ALA A 24 -5.47 -6.77 -5.55
C ALA A 24 -5.24 -5.92 -4.29
N ASP A 25 -4.93 -4.62 -4.45
CA ASP A 25 -4.75 -3.67 -3.37
C ASP A 25 -6.08 -2.97 -2.95
N GLY A 26 -7.20 -3.35 -3.56
CA GLY A 26 -8.55 -2.85 -3.22
C GLY A 26 -8.97 -1.56 -3.92
N TYR A 27 -8.15 -0.99 -4.80
CA TYR A 27 -8.47 0.24 -5.53
C TYR A 27 -9.50 0.00 -6.63
N ALA A 28 -10.40 0.96 -6.80
CA ALA A 28 -11.40 0.99 -7.88
C ALA A 28 -10.72 0.89 -9.25
N ARG A 29 -11.01 -0.20 -9.99
CA ARG A 29 -10.44 -0.47 -11.33
C ARG A 29 -11.49 -0.15 -12.39
N LEU A 30 -11.15 0.75 -13.29
CA LEU A 30 -11.93 1.02 -14.50
C LEU A 30 -11.47 0.08 -15.62
N GLY A 31 -12.21 0.04 -16.73
CA GLY A 31 -11.69 -0.56 -17.96
C GLY A 31 -10.44 0.20 -18.45
N ASN A 32 -9.56 -0.48 -19.19
CA ASN A 32 -8.32 0.10 -19.76
C ASN A 32 -7.23 0.46 -18.74
N ASP A 33 -7.12 -0.30 -17.66
CA ASP A 33 -6.07 -0.14 -16.64
C ASP A 33 -6.05 1.20 -15.87
N GLU A 34 -7.12 1.99 -15.99
CA GLU A 34 -7.29 3.22 -15.23
C GLU A 34 -7.83 2.95 -13.81
N TYR A 35 -7.54 3.87 -12.89
CA TYR A 35 -8.04 3.82 -11.53
C TYR A 35 -9.08 4.91 -11.28
N GLY A 36 -10.21 4.53 -10.66
CA GLY A 36 -11.33 5.45 -10.42
C GLY A 36 -10.93 6.69 -9.61
N HIS A 37 -10.11 6.50 -8.57
CA HIS A 37 -9.62 7.59 -7.74
C HIS A 37 -8.70 8.58 -8.51
N VAL A 38 -7.94 8.09 -9.50
CA VAL A 38 -7.09 8.95 -10.35
C VAL A 38 -7.95 9.80 -11.27
N VAL A 39 -8.89 9.18 -11.98
CA VAL A 39 -9.82 9.87 -12.88
C VAL A 39 -10.65 10.92 -12.13
N VAL A 40 -11.13 10.59 -10.92
CA VAL A 40 -11.86 11.56 -10.09
C VAL A 40 -10.96 12.71 -9.63
N CYS A 41 -9.74 12.42 -9.19
CA CYS A 41 -8.81 13.44 -8.74
C CYS A 41 -8.44 14.41 -9.88
N GLU A 42 -8.16 13.90 -11.07
CA GLU A 42 -7.87 14.71 -12.25
C GLU A 42 -9.05 15.60 -12.66
N ARG A 43 -10.27 15.05 -12.65
CA ARG A 43 -11.48 15.80 -13.03
C ARG A 43 -11.91 16.84 -11.99
N ALA A 44 -11.69 16.57 -10.70
CA ALA A 44 -12.11 17.46 -9.62
C ALA A 44 -11.07 18.53 -9.25
N HIS A 45 -9.79 18.16 -9.29
CA HIS A 45 -8.68 18.98 -8.79
C HIS A 45 -7.70 19.41 -9.88
N GLY A 46 -8.02 19.10 -11.14
CA GLY A 46 -7.18 19.42 -12.29
C GLY A 46 -6.09 18.38 -12.55
N PRO A 47 -5.32 18.57 -13.64
CA PRO A 47 -4.33 17.61 -14.08
C PRO A 47 -3.27 17.37 -13.02
N ARG A 48 -2.60 16.21 -13.11
CA ARG A 48 -1.48 15.85 -12.23
C ARG A 48 -0.43 16.98 -12.21
N PRO A 49 -0.10 17.56 -11.03
CA PRO A 49 0.82 18.69 -10.94
C PRO A 49 2.26 18.37 -11.35
N THR A 50 2.75 17.18 -10.97
CA THR A 50 4.10 16.69 -11.29
C THR A 50 4.06 15.19 -11.61
N PRO A 51 5.01 14.64 -12.39
CA PRO A 51 5.06 13.20 -12.66
C PRO A 51 5.04 12.33 -11.40
N ASP A 52 5.70 12.78 -10.33
CA ASP A 52 5.81 12.09 -9.04
C ASP A 52 4.62 12.31 -8.10
N SER A 53 3.66 13.16 -8.48
CA SER A 53 2.43 13.35 -7.69
C SER A 53 1.61 12.07 -7.71
N VAL A 54 1.19 11.62 -6.54
CA VAL A 54 0.30 10.48 -6.35
C VAL A 54 -1.06 10.96 -5.88
N VAL A 55 -2.09 10.12 -6.04
CA VAL A 55 -3.41 10.39 -5.46
C VAL A 55 -3.47 9.72 -4.09
N ALA A 56 -3.81 10.50 -3.06
CA ALA A 56 -3.99 10.00 -1.70
C ALA A 56 -5.46 10.06 -1.29
N HIS A 57 -5.89 9.08 -0.49
CA HIS A 57 -7.21 9.04 0.13
C HIS A 57 -7.15 9.56 1.56
N SER A 58 -7.82 10.68 1.84
CA SER A 58 -7.97 11.18 3.21
C SER A 58 -8.83 10.26 4.09
N CYS A 59 -9.71 9.46 3.48
CA CYS A 59 -10.64 8.55 4.15
C CYS A 59 -10.07 7.14 4.43
N GLY A 60 -8.89 6.79 3.91
CA GLY A 60 -8.29 5.46 4.10
C GLY A 60 -9.02 4.29 3.42
N HIS A 61 -10.05 4.56 2.60
CA HIS A 61 -10.87 3.55 1.95
C HIS A 61 -10.56 3.46 0.44
N ALA A 62 -9.76 2.45 0.05
CA ALA A 62 -9.24 2.28 -1.32
C ALA A 62 -10.26 2.30 -2.47
N PRO A 63 -11.49 1.72 -2.36
CA PRO A 63 -12.47 1.78 -3.43
C PRO A 63 -13.24 3.10 -3.48
N CYS A 64 -12.98 4.05 -2.57
CA CYS A 64 -13.67 5.34 -2.54
C CYS A 64 -13.32 6.19 -3.78
N VAL A 65 -14.36 6.75 -4.40
CA VAL A 65 -14.28 7.66 -5.55
C VAL A 65 -14.95 9.02 -5.27
N ASN A 66 -15.10 9.39 -3.99
CA ASN A 66 -15.58 10.72 -3.62
C ASN A 66 -14.49 11.77 -3.89
N LYS A 67 -14.81 12.81 -4.68
CA LYS A 67 -13.91 13.92 -5.01
C LYS A 67 -13.36 14.66 -3.80
N ARG A 68 -14.10 14.74 -2.69
CA ARG A 68 -13.66 15.38 -1.44
C ARG A 68 -12.66 14.52 -0.66
N HIS A 69 -12.58 13.22 -0.96
CA HIS A 69 -11.71 12.26 -0.25
C HIS A 69 -10.43 11.91 -1.01
N VAL A 70 -10.26 12.41 -2.23
CA VAL A 70 -9.05 12.22 -3.04
C VAL A 70 -8.37 13.56 -3.26
N ARG A 71 -7.04 13.55 -3.29
CA ARG A 71 -6.22 14.74 -3.55
C ARG A 71 -4.89 14.36 -4.18
N TRP A 72 -4.25 15.29 -4.87
CA TRP A 72 -2.84 15.18 -5.20
C TRP A 72 -1.99 15.26 -3.93
N ALA A 73 -0.96 14.45 -3.87
CA ALA A 73 -0.11 14.26 -2.71
C ALA A 73 1.32 13.90 -3.14
N THR A 74 2.28 14.23 -2.28
CA THR A 74 3.62 13.66 -2.40
C THR A 74 3.64 12.22 -1.88
N HIS A 75 4.69 11.47 -2.20
CA HIS A 75 4.92 10.16 -1.59
C HIS A 75 5.03 10.22 -0.06
N ALA A 76 5.58 11.31 0.48
CA ALA A 76 5.68 11.53 1.93
C ALA A 76 4.28 11.70 2.54
N ASP A 77 3.45 12.56 1.97
CA ASP A 77 2.07 12.77 2.45
C ASP A 77 1.25 11.47 2.43
N ASN A 78 1.38 10.68 1.36
CA ASN A 78 0.67 9.41 1.24
C ASN A 78 1.19 8.36 2.25
N ALA A 79 2.48 8.39 2.58
CA ALA A 79 3.05 7.54 3.63
C ALA A 79 2.55 7.94 5.02
N ASP A 80 2.42 9.24 5.29
CA ASP A 80 1.84 9.77 6.53
C ASP A 80 0.37 9.37 6.65
N ASP A 81 -0.40 9.42 5.57
CA ASP A 81 -1.79 8.97 5.56
C ASP A 81 -1.89 7.46 5.84
N ARG A 82 -1.00 6.63 5.26
CA ARG A 82 -0.94 5.20 5.61
C ARG A 82 -0.61 4.96 7.08
N ALA A 83 0.24 5.80 7.67
CA ALA A 83 0.54 5.74 9.10
C ALA A 83 -0.67 6.11 9.96
N LYS A 84 -1.37 7.21 9.63
CA LYS A 84 -2.60 7.66 10.31
C LYS A 84 -3.71 6.61 10.22
N HIS A 85 -3.87 5.99 9.06
CA HIS A 85 -4.89 4.95 8.81
C HIS A 85 -4.50 3.57 9.38
N GLY A 86 -3.30 3.41 9.94
CA GLY A 86 -2.84 2.13 10.47
C GLY A 86 -2.63 1.04 9.42
N THR A 87 -2.53 1.40 8.13
CA THR A 87 -2.38 0.45 7.00
C THR A 87 -0.92 0.18 6.65
N ASN A 88 0.01 0.72 7.43
CA ASN A 88 1.42 0.34 7.33
C ASN A 88 1.59 -1.14 7.69
N ARG A 89 1.97 -1.95 6.69
CA ARG A 89 2.33 -3.36 6.89
C ARG A 89 3.50 -3.42 7.86
N ARG A 90 3.25 -3.85 9.09
CA ARG A 90 4.32 -4.17 10.04
C ARG A 90 4.99 -5.46 9.58
N PRO A 91 6.33 -5.52 9.52
CA PRO A 91 7.02 -6.76 9.22
C PRO A 91 6.73 -7.78 10.33
N LYS A 92 6.51 -9.04 9.95
CA LYS A 92 6.26 -10.15 10.90
C LYS A 92 7.45 -10.45 11.81
N VAL A 93 8.65 -10.06 11.38
CA VAL A 93 9.91 -10.28 12.09
C VAL A 93 10.55 -8.92 12.34
N GLY A 94 10.85 -8.62 13.61
CA GLY A 94 11.41 -7.34 14.02
C GLY A 94 12.88 -7.16 13.62
N PRO A 95 13.43 -5.94 13.64
CA PRO A 95 14.83 -5.68 13.29
C PRO A 95 15.84 -6.47 14.14
N ARG A 96 15.59 -6.61 15.44
CA ARG A 96 16.45 -7.40 16.35
C ARG A 96 16.40 -8.90 16.03
N GLU A 97 15.22 -9.42 15.71
CA GLU A 97 15.07 -10.81 15.29
C GLU A 97 15.71 -11.05 13.92
N ILE A 98 15.63 -10.10 12.98
CA ILE A 98 16.31 -10.18 11.69
C ILE A 98 17.82 -10.37 11.89
N GLU A 99 18.42 -9.56 12.76
CA GLU A 99 19.85 -9.66 13.08
C GLU A 99 20.17 -11.00 13.73
N PHE A 100 19.40 -11.42 14.75
CA PHE A 100 19.60 -12.69 15.43
C PHE A 100 19.43 -13.90 14.50
N ILE A 101 18.42 -13.90 13.64
CA ILE A 101 18.19 -14.96 12.66
C ILE A 101 19.38 -15.05 11.69
N GLY A 102 19.80 -13.92 11.14
CA GLY A 102 20.83 -13.88 10.11
C GLY A 102 22.24 -14.16 10.62
N SER A 103 22.56 -13.69 11.83
CA SER A 103 23.90 -13.76 12.42
C SER A 103 24.11 -14.99 13.31
N GLU A 104 23.04 -15.58 13.86
CA GLU A 104 23.14 -16.69 14.82
C GLU A 104 22.36 -17.93 14.34
N LEU A 105 21.03 -17.85 14.27
CA LEU A 105 20.19 -19.03 14.06
C LEU A 105 20.45 -19.73 12.72
N ALA A 106 20.71 -18.96 11.65
CA ALA A 106 20.96 -19.50 10.33
C ALA A 106 22.21 -20.39 10.22
N HIS A 107 23.13 -20.29 11.19
CA HIS A 107 24.34 -21.12 11.25
C HIS A 107 24.13 -22.45 11.99
N VAL A 108 23.10 -22.53 12.84
CA VAL A 108 22.88 -23.66 13.74
C VAL A 108 21.56 -24.40 13.50
N MET A 109 20.66 -23.82 12.71
CA MET A 109 19.34 -24.39 12.41
C MET A 109 19.03 -24.35 10.92
N ARG A 110 18.20 -25.29 10.46
CA ARG A 110 17.71 -25.29 9.07
C ARG A 110 16.69 -24.17 8.88
N PHE A 111 16.70 -23.54 7.70
CA PHE A 111 15.79 -22.43 7.39
C PHE A 111 14.31 -22.79 7.54
N ARG A 112 13.95 -24.06 7.27
CA ARG A 112 12.57 -24.55 7.48
C ARG A 112 12.13 -24.44 8.93
N ASP A 113 13.01 -24.81 9.87
CA ASP A 113 12.68 -24.86 11.29
C ASP A 113 12.63 -23.44 11.89
N ILE A 114 13.56 -22.57 11.46
CA ILE A 114 13.53 -21.13 11.79
C ILE A 114 12.24 -20.47 11.24
N ALA A 115 11.85 -20.79 10.01
CA ALA A 115 10.65 -20.24 9.40
C ALA A 115 9.37 -20.61 10.17
N ILE A 116 9.27 -21.85 10.65
CA ILE A 116 8.17 -22.30 11.51
C ILE A 116 8.16 -21.52 12.83
N MET A 117 9.32 -21.36 13.49
CA MET A 117 9.43 -20.64 14.76
C MET A 117 8.94 -19.20 14.69
N HIS A 118 9.22 -18.50 13.58
CA HIS A 118 8.83 -17.11 13.38
C HIS A 118 7.54 -16.92 12.56
N GLY A 119 6.82 -18.00 12.23
CA GLY A 119 5.56 -17.92 11.47
C GLY A 119 5.71 -17.29 10.08
N VAL A 120 6.85 -17.52 9.42
CA VAL A 120 7.18 -17.00 8.08
C VAL A 120 7.52 -18.12 7.10
N SER A 121 7.76 -17.78 5.84
CA SER A 121 8.19 -18.74 4.83
C SER A 121 9.70 -19.00 4.90
N GLY A 122 10.16 -20.17 4.43
CA GLY A 122 11.60 -20.45 4.29
C GLY A 122 12.31 -19.45 3.37
N SER A 123 11.62 -18.95 2.34
CA SER A 123 12.11 -17.87 1.47
C SER A 123 12.33 -16.55 2.21
N THR A 124 11.51 -16.24 3.23
CA THR A 124 11.69 -15.07 4.10
C THR A 124 13.00 -15.19 4.88
N ILE A 125 13.27 -16.36 5.48
CA ILE A 125 14.53 -16.61 6.20
C ILE A 125 15.74 -16.48 5.27
N ALA A 126 15.69 -17.10 4.08
CA ALA A 126 16.78 -16.98 3.11
C ALA A 126 17.06 -15.52 2.70
N SER A 127 16.02 -14.69 2.58
CA SER A 127 16.16 -13.26 2.30
C SER A 127 16.78 -12.50 3.47
N ILE A 128 16.41 -12.83 4.71
CA ILE A 128 16.99 -12.26 5.92
C ILE A 128 18.50 -12.54 5.97
N VAL A 129 18.89 -13.80 5.78
CA VAL A 129 20.31 -14.21 5.80
C VAL A 129 21.13 -13.47 4.75
N ARG A 130 20.62 -13.36 3.50
CA ARG A 130 21.29 -12.58 2.45
C ARG A 130 21.44 -11.10 2.81
N LYS A 131 20.41 -10.51 3.42
CA LYS A 131 20.43 -9.10 3.82
C LYS A 131 21.48 -8.84 4.90
N VAL A 132 21.55 -9.68 5.93
CA VAL A 132 22.52 -9.56 7.03
C VAL A 132 23.95 -9.80 6.52
N ALA A 133 24.16 -10.83 5.71
CA ALA A 133 25.47 -11.11 5.11
C ALA A 133 25.96 -10.00 4.15
N GLY A 134 25.04 -9.39 3.39
CA GLY A 134 25.35 -8.32 2.44
C GLY A 134 25.61 -6.95 3.08
N GLY A 135 25.12 -6.72 4.30
CA GLY A 135 25.25 -5.46 5.04
C GLY A 135 26.49 -5.33 5.92
N ARG A 136 27.33 -6.39 6.03
CA ARG A 136 28.62 -6.37 6.76
C ARG A 136 29.81 -5.89 5.92
N ARG A 137 29.58 -5.12 4.85
CA ARG A 137 30.63 -4.52 4.02
C ARG A 137 30.73 -3.03 4.25
#